data_AF-A0A952EGY8-F1
#
_entry.id   AF-A0A952EGY8-F1
#
_cell.length_a   1.000
_cell.length_b   1.000
_cell.length_c   1.000
_cell.angle_alpha   90.00
_cell.angle_beta   90.00
_cell.angle_gamma   90.00
#
_symmetry.space_group_name_H-M   'P 1'
#
loop_
_entity.id
_entity.type
_entity.pdbx_description
1 polymer ?
#
loop_
_entity_poly.entity_id
_entity_poly.type
_entity_poly.pdbx_seq_one_letter_code
_entity_poly.pdbx_strand_id
1 'polypeptide(L)'
;MSRMILAAATALALVGTGQAAALQTPAATPIEAPVAEKKLPDGTTPEERSNTARLNAEQASRAKAETTTYEQEVSAAAQQVAHDQTEFAEETAVYEAEKARVAAMSAEERMKWEADVAACKAGDTTRCAQPVAPQPR
;
A
#
# COMPACT_ATOMS: atom_id res chain seq x y z
N MET A 1 -38.55 1.93 39.51
CA MET A 1 -38.14 0.55 39.16
C MET A 1 -36.86 0.69 38.33
N SER A 2 -35.71 0.76 38.98
CA SER A 2 -34.77 -0.37 39.19
C SER A 2 -34.17 -0.92 37.90
N ARG A 3 -32.91 -0.50 37.66
CA ARG A 3 -31.76 -1.28 37.15
C ARG A 3 -31.85 -1.87 35.74
N MET A 4 -30.95 -1.42 34.86
CA MET A 4 -29.76 -2.21 34.50
C MET A 4 -28.67 -1.29 33.92
N ILE A 5 -27.63 -1.11 34.73
CA ILE A 5 -26.30 -0.64 34.37
C ILE A 5 -25.59 -1.81 33.67
N LEU A 6 -24.86 -1.53 32.58
CA LEU A 6 -23.65 -2.24 32.08
C LEU A 6 -23.27 -1.50 30.77
N ALA A 7 -22.36 -0.52 30.70
CA ALA A 7 -20.94 -0.53 31.05
C ALA A 7 -20.15 -1.68 30.36
N ALA A 8 -19.66 -1.42 29.15
CA ALA A 8 -18.49 -2.11 28.59
C ALA A 8 -17.89 -1.27 27.45
N ALA A 9 -17.18 -0.21 27.83
CA ALA A 9 -16.11 0.34 27.01
C ALA A 9 -14.92 -0.62 27.14
N THR A 10 -14.63 -1.40 26.10
CA THR A 10 -13.39 -2.19 26.01
C THR A 10 -12.54 -1.68 24.88
N ALA A 11 -11.57 -0.89 25.33
CA ALA A 11 -10.31 -0.50 24.73
C ALA A 11 -9.82 -1.33 23.53
N LEU A 12 -9.39 -0.60 22.50
CA LEU A 12 -8.29 -0.97 21.61
C LEU A 12 -7.11 -1.45 22.46
N ALA A 13 -6.86 -2.75 22.47
CA ALA A 13 -5.61 -3.33 22.94
C ALA A 13 -4.74 -3.65 21.73
N LEU A 14 -3.66 -2.89 21.60
CA LEU A 14 -2.58 -3.09 20.65
C LEU A 14 -2.14 -4.57 20.65
N VAL A 15 -2.10 -5.16 19.46
CA VAL A 15 -1.30 -6.36 19.20
C VAL A 15 0.17 -5.93 19.32
N GLY A 16 0.67 -6.03 20.53
CA GLY A 16 2.04 -5.72 20.91
C GLY A 16 2.46 -6.68 22.02
N THR A 17 2.32 -7.99 21.79
CA THR A 17 3.02 -9.00 22.60
C THR A 17 4.50 -8.95 22.22
N GLY A 18 5.15 -7.87 22.64
CA GLY A 18 6.58 -7.81 22.85
C GLY A 18 6.95 -8.94 23.80
N GLN A 19 7.92 -9.72 23.36
CA GLN A 19 8.41 -10.91 24.03
C GLN A 19 8.71 -10.56 25.49
N ALA A 20 7.97 -11.20 26.40
CA ALA A 20 8.27 -11.16 27.82
C ALA A 20 9.68 -11.72 27.98
N ALA A 21 10.66 -10.81 28.10
CA ALA A 21 12.00 -11.12 28.52
C ALA A 21 11.89 -11.81 29.87
N ALA A 22 12.15 -13.11 29.89
CA ALA A 22 12.44 -13.85 31.09
C ALA A 22 13.70 -13.22 31.71
N LEU A 23 13.49 -12.30 32.65
CA LEU A 23 14.53 -11.84 33.57
C LEU A 23 14.85 -13.01 34.52
N GLN A 24 15.63 -13.95 34.00
CA GLN A 24 16.42 -14.87 34.80
C GLN A 24 17.57 -14.06 35.37
N THR A 25 17.42 -13.60 36.61
CA THR A 25 18.56 -13.15 37.43
C THR A 25 19.55 -14.31 37.51
N PRO A 26 20.78 -14.20 36.97
CA PRO A 26 21.80 -15.20 37.25
C PRO A 26 22.19 -15.02 38.71
N ALA A 27 21.95 -16.05 39.52
CA ALA A 27 22.58 -16.16 40.83
C ALA A 27 24.10 -16.03 40.65
N ALA A 28 24.72 -15.20 41.49
CA ALA A 28 26.15 -14.93 41.47
C ALA A 28 26.95 -16.24 41.48
N THR A 29 27.53 -16.58 40.34
CA THR A 29 28.60 -17.58 40.25
C THR A 29 29.85 -16.98 40.92
N PRO A 30 30.65 -17.80 41.64
CA PRO A 30 31.91 -17.32 42.21
C PRO A 30 32.80 -16.87 41.05
N ILE A 31 33.36 -15.66 41.15
CA ILE A 31 34.33 -15.14 40.20
C ILE A 31 35.60 -15.98 40.39
N GLU A 32 35.79 -16.99 39.55
CA GLU A 32 37.11 -17.60 39.34
C GLU A 32 38.06 -16.50 38.84
N ALA A 33 39.24 -16.43 39.47
CA ALA A 33 40.30 -15.50 39.10
C ALA A 33 40.60 -15.61 37.58
N PRO A 34 40.97 -14.51 36.91
CA PRO A 34 41.28 -14.56 35.49
C PRO A 34 42.48 -15.48 35.31
N VAL A 35 42.23 -16.67 34.79
CA VAL A 35 43.29 -17.52 34.25
C VAL A 35 43.95 -16.66 33.19
N ALA A 36 45.24 -16.34 33.38
CA ALA A 36 46.00 -15.66 32.35
C ALA A 36 45.99 -16.57 31.12
N GLU A 37 45.07 -16.32 30.19
CA GLU A 37 45.05 -16.93 28.88
C GLU A 37 46.39 -16.59 28.25
N LYS A 38 47.29 -17.57 28.24
CA LYS A 38 48.46 -17.54 27.36
C LYS A 38 47.88 -17.28 25.98
N LYS A 39 48.07 -16.07 25.46
CA LYS A 39 47.71 -15.72 24.09
C LYS A 39 48.41 -16.74 23.20
N LEU A 40 47.65 -17.74 22.73
CA LEU A 40 48.19 -18.70 21.78
C LEU A 40 48.71 -17.88 20.59
N PRO A 41 49.88 -18.23 20.03
CA PRO A 41 50.34 -17.58 18.82
C PRO A 41 49.23 -17.70 17.77
N ASP A 42 48.89 -16.57 17.15
CA ASP A 42 47.95 -16.51 16.05
C ASP A 42 48.46 -17.48 14.98
N GLY A 43 47.78 -18.62 14.84
CA GLY A 43 48.20 -19.72 13.99
C GLY A 43 48.07 -19.43 12.50
N THR A 44 47.79 -18.17 12.13
CA THR A 44 47.62 -17.72 10.76
C THR A 44 48.91 -17.15 10.19
N THR A 45 49.28 -17.65 9.01
CA THR A 45 50.39 -17.15 8.22
C THR A 45 50.10 -15.73 7.69
N PRO A 46 51.14 -14.91 7.39
CA PRO A 46 50.96 -13.63 6.71
C PRO A 46 50.15 -13.75 5.39
N GLU A 47 50.35 -14.83 4.65
CA GLU A 47 49.65 -15.14 3.40
C GLU A 47 48.15 -15.37 3.62
N GLU A 48 47.77 -16.11 4.66
CA GLU A 48 46.36 -16.33 5.04
C GLU A 48 45.69 -15.03 5.46
N ARG A 49 46.39 -14.16 6.21
CA ARG A 49 45.87 -12.84 6.59
C ARG A 49 45.66 -11.94 5.37
N SER A 50 46.61 -11.93 4.43
CA SER A 50 46.50 -11.18 3.18
C SER A 50 45.33 -11.67 2.32
N ASN A 51 45.16 -12.99 2.18
CA ASN A 51 44.05 -13.58 1.42
C ASN A 51 42.69 -13.28 2.07
N THR A 52 42.61 -13.35 3.40
CA THR A 52 41.40 -13.00 4.15
C THR A 52 41.04 -11.53 3.98
N ALA A 53 42.03 -10.63 4.08
CA ALA A 53 41.81 -9.20 3.85
C ALA A 53 41.29 -8.91 2.43
N ARG A 54 41.85 -9.57 1.41
CA ARG A 54 41.39 -9.44 0.03
C ARG A 54 39.95 -9.92 -0.13
N LEU A 55 39.61 -11.10 0.38
CA LEU A 55 38.26 -11.65 0.28
C LEU A 55 37.24 -10.76 1.01
N ASN A 56 37.58 -10.24 2.19
CA ASN A 56 36.72 -9.32 2.92
C ASN A 56 36.51 -8.01 2.16
N ALA A 57 37.55 -7.48 1.51
CA ALA A 57 37.42 -6.30 0.66
C ALA A 57 36.51 -6.55 -0.55
N GLU A 58 36.65 -7.70 -1.20
CA GLU A 58 35.78 -8.11 -2.31
C GLU A 58 34.32 -8.28 -1.86
N GLN A 59 34.08 -8.94 -0.72
CA GLN A 59 32.74 -9.10 -0.16
C GLN A 59 32.13 -7.75 0.22
N ALA A 60 32.89 -6.86 0.87
CA ALA A 60 32.43 -5.53 1.21
C ALA A 60 32.10 -4.69 -0.04
N SER A 61 32.88 -4.83 -1.11
CA SER A 61 32.59 -4.17 -2.38
C SER A 61 31.31 -4.69 -3.03
N ARG A 62 31.08 -6.02 -3.02
CA ARG A 62 29.86 -6.63 -3.55
C ARG A 62 28.63 -6.22 -2.76
N ALA A 63 28.70 -6.30 -1.43
CA ALA A 63 27.61 -5.88 -0.55
C ALA A 63 27.22 -4.42 -0.79
N LYS A 64 28.21 -3.50 -0.92
CA LYS A 64 27.93 -2.09 -1.24
C LYS A 64 27.22 -1.92 -2.59
N ALA A 65 27.65 -2.65 -3.61
CA ALA A 65 27.02 -2.59 -4.93
C ALA A 65 25.57 -3.10 -4.87
N GLU A 66 25.34 -4.24 -4.22
CA GLU A 66 24.01 -4.82 -4.04
C GLU A 66 23.08 -3.90 -3.24
N THR A 67 23.56 -3.31 -2.14
CA THR A 67 22.80 -2.32 -1.36
C THR A 67 22.43 -1.10 -2.20
N THR A 68 23.37 -0.58 -3.00
CA THR A 68 23.11 0.57 -3.87
C THR A 68 22.04 0.25 -4.90
N THR A 69 22.13 -0.92 -5.56
CA THR A 69 21.12 -1.36 -6.53
C THR A 69 19.76 -1.52 -5.86
N TYR A 70 19.71 -2.16 -4.70
CA TYR A 70 18.47 -2.35 -3.94
C TYR A 70 17.81 -1.01 -3.58
N GLU A 71 18.58 -0.05 -3.08
CA GLU A 71 18.06 1.28 -2.73
C GLU A 71 17.50 2.02 -3.96
N GLN A 72 18.15 1.87 -5.13
CA GLN A 72 17.64 2.42 -6.39
C GLN A 72 16.33 1.77 -6.81
N GLU A 73 16.22 0.45 -6.73
CA GLU A 73 15.01 -0.30 -7.06
C GLU A 73 13.84 0.08 -6.14
N VAL A 74 14.09 0.20 -4.83
CA VAL A 74 13.08 0.65 -3.85
C VAL A 74 12.62 2.07 -4.15
N SER A 75 13.55 2.98 -4.47
CA SER A 75 13.20 4.36 -4.83
C SER A 75 12.38 4.43 -6.11
N ALA A 76 12.76 3.68 -7.15
CA ALA A 76 12.02 3.62 -8.41
C ALA A 76 10.61 3.05 -8.22
N ALA A 77 10.47 1.96 -7.45
CA ALA A 77 9.18 1.37 -7.14
C ALA A 77 8.27 2.35 -6.36
N ALA A 78 8.84 3.09 -5.40
CA ALA A 78 8.08 4.10 -4.66
C ALA A 78 7.58 5.25 -5.56
N GLN A 79 8.42 5.70 -6.50
CA GLN A 79 8.03 6.72 -7.48
C GLN A 79 6.92 6.22 -8.41
N GLN A 80 7.03 4.98 -8.88
CA GLN A 80 6.01 4.36 -9.73
C GLN A 80 4.66 4.25 -9.00
N VAL A 81 4.65 3.77 -7.76
CA VAL A 81 3.40 3.70 -6.96
C VAL A 81 2.77 5.07 -6.76
N ALA A 82 3.58 6.11 -6.50
CA ALA A 82 3.06 7.47 -6.34
C ALA A 82 2.49 8.03 -7.65
N HIS A 83 3.15 7.76 -8.77
CA HIS A 83 2.67 8.12 -10.10
C HIS A 83 1.33 7.43 -10.42
N ASP A 84 1.26 6.12 -10.28
CA ASP A 84 0.08 5.32 -10.61
C ASP A 84 -1.13 5.72 -9.75
N GLN A 85 -0.91 6.06 -8.47
CA GLN A 85 -1.98 6.58 -7.61
C GLN A 85 -2.49 7.95 -8.08
N THR A 86 -1.60 8.79 -8.60
CA THR A 86 -1.97 10.11 -9.12
C THR A 86 -2.77 9.97 -10.40
N GLU A 87 -2.30 9.17 -11.36
CA GLU A 87 -3.03 8.91 -12.61
C GLU A 87 -4.40 8.30 -12.33
N PHE A 88 -4.49 7.30 -11.45
CA PHE A 88 -5.77 6.67 -11.10
C PHE A 88 -6.76 7.68 -10.50
N ALA A 89 -6.29 8.58 -9.64
CA ALA A 89 -7.13 9.62 -9.05
C ALA A 89 -7.62 10.63 -10.11
N GLU A 90 -6.75 11.04 -11.03
CA GLU A 90 -7.09 11.94 -12.13
C GLU A 90 -8.11 11.31 -13.10
N GLU A 91 -7.86 10.07 -13.53
CA GLU A 91 -8.78 9.34 -14.41
C GLU A 91 -10.15 9.15 -13.76
N THR A 92 -10.17 8.80 -12.47
CA THR A 92 -11.42 8.66 -11.71
C THR A 92 -12.18 9.98 -11.65
N ALA A 93 -11.49 11.11 -11.43
CA ALA A 93 -12.11 12.42 -11.40
C ALA A 93 -12.72 12.80 -12.76
N VAL A 94 -12.01 12.53 -13.86
CA VAL A 94 -12.51 12.76 -15.23
C VAL A 94 -13.73 11.89 -15.52
N TYR A 95 -13.67 10.61 -15.16
CA TYR A 95 -14.77 9.67 -15.38
C TYR A 95 -16.04 10.10 -14.63
N GLU A 96 -15.93 10.44 -13.34
CA GLU A 96 -17.09 10.86 -12.56
C GLU A 96 -17.64 12.23 -13.02
N ALA A 97 -16.76 13.14 -13.49
CA ALA A 97 -17.21 14.39 -14.11
C ALA A 97 -18.00 14.15 -15.40
N GLU A 98 -17.52 13.26 -16.27
CA GLU A 98 -18.19 12.92 -17.53
C GLU A 98 -19.54 12.23 -17.27
N LYS A 99 -19.58 11.31 -16.31
CA LYS A 99 -20.82 10.69 -15.86
C LYS A 99 -21.84 11.72 -15.35
N ALA A 100 -21.41 12.71 -14.56
CA ALA A 100 -22.28 13.78 -14.11
C ALA A 100 -22.80 14.64 -15.28
N ARG A 101 -21.94 14.93 -16.26
CA ARG A 101 -22.31 15.66 -17.48
C ARG A 101 -23.37 14.89 -18.30
N VAL A 102 -23.15 13.59 -18.51
CA VAL A 102 -24.10 12.72 -19.22
C VAL A 102 -25.42 12.61 -18.45
N ALA A 103 -25.37 12.48 -17.13
CA ALA A 103 -26.57 12.45 -16.30
C ALA A 103 -27.38 13.76 -16.45
N ALA A 104 -26.73 14.92 -16.42
CA ALA A 104 -27.39 16.20 -16.63
C ALA A 104 -28.05 16.29 -18.02
N MET A 105 -27.32 15.95 -19.10
CA MET A 105 -27.91 15.94 -20.45
C MET A 105 -29.10 14.98 -20.57
N SER A 106 -28.97 13.77 -20.01
CA SER A 106 -30.06 12.78 -20.06
C SER A 106 -31.30 13.20 -19.29
N ALA A 107 -31.14 13.99 -18.21
CA ALA A 107 -32.25 14.55 -17.46
C ALA A 107 -33.00 15.60 -18.29
N GLU A 108 -32.29 16.47 -19.01
CA GLU A 108 -32.89 17.45 -19.92
C GLU A 108 -33.64 16.77 -21.07
N GLU A 109 -33.01 15.78 -21.71
CA GLU A 109 -33.64 14.97 -22.75
C GLU A 109 -34.88 14.24 -22.25
N ARG A 110 -34.84 13.72 -21.01
CA ARG A 110 -36.00 13.09 -20.37
C ARG A 110 -37.14 14.07 -20.19
N MET A 111 -36.89 15.28 -19.66
CA MET A 111 -37.93 16.29 -19.49
C MET A 111 -38.58 16.67 -20.83
N LYS A 112 -37.77 16.84 -21.87
CA LYS A 112 -38.27 17.11 -23.23
C LYS A 112 -39.14 15.95 -23.73
N TRP A 113 -38.65 14.72 -23.59
CA TRP A 113 -39.41 13.54 -24.00
C TRP A 113 -40.74 13.41 -23.25
N GLU A 114 -40.76 13.64 -21.94
CA GLU A 114 -41.99 13.62 -21.14
C GLU A 114 -42.99 14.67 -21.61
N ALA A 115 -42.52 15.88 -21.94
CA ALA A 115 -43.34 16.94 -22.51
C ALA A 115 -43.88 16.59 -23.91
N ASP A 116 -43.05 16.00 -24.77
CA ASP A 116 -43.44 15.53 -26.12
C ASP A 116 -44.51 14.44 -26.02
N VAL A 117 -44.33 13.48 -25.10
CA VAL A 117 -45.31 12.43 -24.81
C VAL A 117 -46.63 13.01 -24.31
N ALA A 118 -46.58 13.97 -23.38
CA ALA A 118 -47.79 14.62 -22.88
C ALA A 118 -48.54 15.38 -23.98
N ALA A 119 -47.83 16.13 -24.84
CA ALA A 119 -48.42 16.84 -25.97
C ALA A 119 -49.07 15.89 -26.99
N CYS A 120 -48.38 14.79 -27.34
CA CYS A 120 -48.92 13.75 -28.21
C CYS A 120 -50.20 13.13 -27.63
N LYS A 121 -50.20 12.79 -26.32
CA LYS A 121 -51.40 12.27 -25.63
C LYS A 121 -52.55 13.27 -25.59
N ALA A 122 -52.25 14.57 -25.57
CA ALA A 122 -53.25 15.65 -25.64
C ALA A 122 -53.78 15.91 -27.06
N GLY A 123 -53.26 15.20 -28.08
CA GLY A 123 -53.73 15.27 -29.45
C GLY A 123 -52.84 16.07 -30.41
N ASP A 124 -51.71 16.62 -29.94
CA ASP A 124 -50.71 17.22 -30.85
C ASP A 124 -49.89 16.12 -31.52
N THR A 125 -50.40 15.65 -32.66
CA THR A 125 -49.80 14.56 -33.43
C THR A 125 -48.43 14.90 -33.99
N THR A 126 -48.06 16.19 -34.07
CA THR A 126 -46.74 16.63 -34.56
C THR A 126 -45.61 16.32 -33.56
N ARG A 127 -45.97 16.07 -32.30
CA ARG A 127 -45.04 15.79 -31.19
C ARG A 127 -44.93 14.30 -30.88
N CYS A 128 -45.69 13.45 -31.57
CA CYS A 128 -45.61 12.01 -31.41
C CYS A 128 -44.29 11.44 -31.95
N ALA A 129 -43.82 10.35 -31.34
CA ALA A 129 -42.64 9.65 -31.83
C ALA A 129 -42.87 9.17 -33.28
N GLN A 130 -41.96 9.53 -34.18
CA GLN A 130 -42.02 9.05 -35.55
C GLN A 130 -41.59 7.58 -35.62
N PRO A 131 -42.22 6.76 -36.49
CA PRO A 131 -41.81 5.39 -36.69
C PRO A 131 -40.36 5.33 -37.16
N VAL A 132 -39.54 4.53 -36.47
CA VAL A 132 -38.13 4.35 -36.82
C VAL A 132 -38.04 3.62 -38.16
N ALA A 133 -37.40 4.25 -39.15
CA ALA A 133 -37.13 3.58 -40.42
C ALA A 133 -36.20 2.38 -40.17
N PRO A 134 -36.41 1.22 -40.85
CA PRO A 134 -35.54 0.07 -40.68
C PRO A 134 -34.11 0.44 -41.09
N GLN A 135 -33.17 0.26 -40.17
CA GLN A 135 -31.76 0.45 -40.44
C GLN A 135 -31.29 -0.68 -41.39
N PRO A 136 -30.58 -0.37 -42.49
CA PRO A 136 -29.98 -1.40 -43.33
C PRO A 136 -28.98 -2.22 -42.49
N ARG A 137 -29.06 -3.56 -42.62
CA ARG A 137 -28.10 -4.49 -42.00
C ARG A 137 -26.74 -4.42 -42.69
#